data_AF-A0AAW9EGJ1-F1
#
_entry.id   AF-A0AAW9EGJ1-F1
#
_cell.length_a   1.000
_cell.length_b   1.000
_cell.length_c   1.000
_cell.angle_alpha   90.00
_cell.angle_beta   90.00
_cell.angle_gamma   90.00
#
_symmetry.space_group_name_H-M   'P 1'
#
loop_
_entity.id
_entity.type
_entity.pdbx_description
1 polymer ?
#
loop_
_entity_poly.entity_id
_entity_poly.type
_entity_poly.pdbx_seq_one_letter_code
_entity_poly.pdbx_strand_id
1 'polypeptide(L)'
;ALDVAEKLDATVADMRFIKPLDKELILSLAKQHDILVTLEENAIMGGAGSGVNELLMQERCLVPVLNLGLPDLFVPQGGQEEI
;
A
#
# COMPACT_ATOMS: atom_id res chain seq x y z
N ALA A 1 -5.73 -5.64 -8.01
CA ALA A 1 -4.93 -4.41 -8.27
C ALA A 1 -4.93 -4.04 -9.75
N LEU A 2 -4.47 -4.92 -10.66
CA LEU A 2 -4.35 -4.61 -12.10
C LEU A 2 -5.67 -4.17 -12.75
N ASP A 3 -6.78 -4.87 -12.51
CA ASP A 3 -8.09 -4.53 -13.08
C ASP A 3 -8.61 -3.13 -12.67
N VAL A 4 -8.29 -2.71 -11.44
CA VAL A 4 -8.67 -1.39 -10.93
C VAL A 4 -7.76 -0.33 -11.54
N ALA A 5 -6.47 -0.64 -11.66
CA ALA A 5 -5.50 0.26 -12.26
C ALA A 5 -5.77 0.53 -13.73
N GLU A 6 -6.16 -0.48 -14.51
CA GLU A 6 -6.55 -0.32 -15.91
C GLU A 6 -7.76 0.64 -16.05
N LYS A 7 -8.74 0.54 -15.15
CA LYS A 7 -9.93 1.42 -15.16
C LYS A 7 -9.63 2.85 -14.72
N LEU A 8 -8.62 3.05 -13.87
CA LEU A 8 -8.25 4.34 -13.31
C LEU A 8 -7.02 4.98 -13.97
N ASP A 9 -6.44 4.31 -14.99
CA ASP A 9 -5.16 4.68 -15.60
C ASP A 9 -4.04 4.88 -14.55
N ALA A 10 -3.97 3.97 -13.58
CA ALA A 10 -3.05 4.06 -12.46
C ALA A 10 -1.78 3.23 -12.69
N THR A 11 -0.65 3.72 -12.19
CA THR A 11 0.59 2.94 -12.12
C THR A 11 0.46 1.84 -11.06
N VAL A 12 0.85 0.61 -11.42
CA VAL A 12 0.95 -0.51 -10.48
C VAL A 12 2.42 -0.88 -10.28
N ALA A 13 2.83 -0.96 -9.02
CA ALA A 13 4.15 -1.43 -8.63
C ALA A 13 4.01 -2.63 -7.69
N ASP A 14 4.65 -3.75 -8.06
CA ASP A 14 4.81 -4.89 -7.17
C ASP A 14 6.02 -4.66 -6.27
N MET A 15 5.77 -4.40 -4.97
CA MET A 15 6.85 -4.12 -4.02
C MET A 15 7.70 -5.35 -3.69
N ARG A 16 7.18 -6.58 -3.86
CA ARG A 16 7.80 -7.90 -3.56
C ARG A 16 8.29 -8.13 -2.12
N PHE A 17 8.76 -7.09 -1.42
CA PHE A 17 9.34 -7.13 -0.09
C PHE A 17 8.73 -6.04 0.78
N ILE A 18 8.19 -6.44 1.94
CA ILE A 18 7.76 -5.51 2.98
C ILE A 18 8.98 -5.00 3.78
N LYS A 19 10.02 -5.84 3.90
CA LYS A 19 11.27 -5.47 4.56
C LYS A 19 12.47 -6.21 3.92
N PRO A 20 13.56 -5.49 3.56
CA PRO A 20 13.63 -4.03 3.48
C PRO A 20 12.70 -3.48 2.40
N LEU A 21 12.16 -2.28 2.59
CA LEU A 21 11.38 -1.59 1.57
C LEU A 21 12.27 -1.13 0.42
N ASP A 22 11.73 -1.16 -0.80
CA ASP A 22 12.34 -0.52 -1.96
C ASP A 22 12.10 1.00 -1.90
N LYS A 23 12.99 1.69 -1.18
CA LYS A 23 12.86 3.13 -0.93
C LYS A 23 12.90 3.95 -2.22
N GLU A 24 13.76 3.57 -3.15
CA GLU A 24 13.94 4.32 -4.41
C GLU A 24 12.67 4.26 -5.24
N LEU A 25 12.06 3.08 -5.36
CA LEU A 25 10.79 2.90 -6.04
C LEU A 25 9.70 3.75 -5.39
N ILE A 26 9.49 3.63 -4.07
CA ILE A 26 8.44 4.36 -3.35
C ILE A 26 8.59 5.87 -3.53
N LEU A 27 9.79 6.42 -3.35
CA LEU A 27 10.04 7.85 -3.47
C LEU A 27 9.90 8.34 -4.92
N SER A 28 10.24 7.51 -5.91
CA SER A 28 10.03 7.85 -7.31
C SER A 28 8.53 7.96 -7.63
N LEU A 29 7.72 7.02 -7.15
CA LEU A 29 6.28 7.01 -7.32
C LEU A 29 5.63 8.19 -6.60
N ALA A 30 6.04 8.47 -5.36
CA ALA A 30 5.54 9.59 -4.56
C ALA A 30 5.78 10.96 -5.20
N LYS A 31 6.85 11.10 -6.01
CA LYS A 31 7.14 12.35 -6.75
C LYS A 31 6.35 12.48 -8.04
N GLN A 32 5.87 11.37 -8.60
CA GLN A 32 5.21 11.31 -9.91
C GLN A 32 3.68 11.28 -9.81
N HIS A 33 3.13 11.00 -8.63
CA HIS A 33 1.70 10.80 -8.42
C HIS A 33 1.19 11.68 -7.27
N ASP A 34 -0.04 12.17 -7.42
CA ASP A 34 -0.69 13.00 -6.40
C ASP A 34 -1.17 12.18 -5.19
N ILE A 35 -1.36 10.88 -5.36
CA ILE A 35 -1.87 9.96 -4.33
C ILE A 35 -1.17 8.61 -4.49
N LEU A 36 -0.85 7.97 -3.37
CA LEU A 36 -0.45 6.57 -3.33
C LEU A 36 -1.53 5.70 -2.69
N VAL A 37 -1.65 4.47 -3.18
CA VAL A 37 -2.51 3.44 -2.58
C VAL A 37 -1.66 2.22 -2.30
N THR A 38 -1.67 1.74 -1.06
CA THR A 38 -1.04 0.48 -0.68
C THR A 38 -2.12 -0.58 -0.58
N LEU A 39 -1.81 -1.79 -1.03
CA LEU A 39 -2.74 -2.93 -0.98
C LEU A 39 -2.01 -4.13 -0.37
N GLU A 40 -2.54 -4.66 0.72
CA GLU A 40 -1.97 -5.82 1.42
C GLU A 40 -3.06 -6.77 1.92
N GLU A 41 -2.80 -8.08 1.90
CA GLU A 41 -3.63 -9.09 2.56
C GLU A 41 -3.15 -9.29 4.01
N ASN A 42 -3.06 -8.18 4.75
CA ASN A 42 -2.59 -8.12 6.12
C ASN A 42 -3.25 -6.94 6.85
N ALA A 43 -3.14 -6.90 8.18
CA ALA A 43 -3.65 -5.77 8.96
C ALA A 43 -3.04 -4.44 8.49
N ILE A 44 -3.88 -3.44 8.26
CA ILE A 44 -3.44 -2.09 7.88
C ILE A 44 -2.51 -1.51 8.95
N MET A 45 -2.83 -1.73 10.22
CA MET A 45 -2.05 -1.25 11.35
C MET A 45 -0.73 -2.02 11.48
N GLY A 46 0.39 -1.32 11.30
CA GLY A 46 1.72 -1.92 11.35
C GLY A 46 2.08 -2.79 10.14
N GLY A 47 1.24 -2.79 9.10
CA GLY A 47 1.45 -3.53 7.86
C GLY A 47 2.46 -2.89 6.90
N ALA A 48 2.47 -3.37 5.66
CA ALA A 48 3.29 -2.85 4.58
C ALA A 48 3.00 -1.37 4.30
N GLY A 49 1.72 -0.99 4.31
CA GLY A 49 1.31 0.40 4.14
C GLY A 49 1.84 1.32 5.24
N SER A 50 1.88 0.84 6.48
CA SER A 50 2.50 1.57 7.59
C SER A 50 3.97 1.87 7.32
N GLY A 51 4.73 0.88 6.85
CA GLY A 51 6.13 1.06 6.50
C GLY A 51 6.35 2.09 5.38
N VAL A 52 5.47 2.11 4.37
CA VAL A 52 5.49 3.14 3.32
C VAL A 52 5.25 4.53 3.92
N ASN A 53 4.26 4.68 4.80
CA ASN A 53 3.97 5.96 5.46
C ASN A 53 5.16 6.44 6.31
N GLU A 54 5.78 5.53 7.07
CA GLU A 54 6.96 5.81 7.89
C GLU A 54 8.12 6.33 7.03
N LEU A 55 8.38 5.67 5.88
CA LEU A 55 9.41 6.11 4.93
C LEU A 55 9.10 7.52 4.38
N LEU A 56 7.87 7.77 3.93
CA LEU A 56 7.48 9.06 3.38
C LEU A 56 7.63 10.19 4.41
N MET A 57 7.25 9.93 5.67
CA MET A 57 7.44 10.88 6.77
C MET A 57 8.92 11.12 7.08
N GLN A 58 9.76 10.07 7.09
CA GLN A 58 11.22 10.20 7.27
C GLN A 58 11.86 11.11 6.22
N GLU A 59 11.42 10.97 4.96
CA GLU A 59 11.93 11.73 3.81
C GLU A 59 11.22 13.08 3.61
N ARG A 60 10.29 13.45 4.51
CA ARG A 60 9.47 14.68 4.44
C ARG A 60 8.70 14.81 3.11
N CYS A 61 8.29 13.68 2.55
CA CYS A 61 7.48 13.60 1.35
C CYS A 61 6.00 13.52 1.74
N LEU A 62 5.27 14.62 1.54
CA LEU A 62 3.85 14.71 1.90
C LEU A 62 2.99 14.39 0.67
N VAL A 63 2.72 13.10 0.47
CA VAL A 63 1.74 12.61 -0.49
C VAL A 63 0.60 11.91 0.28
N PRO A 64 -0.68 12.16 -0.04
CA PRO A 64 -1.79 11.37 0.49
C PRO A 64 -1.60 9.88 0.22
N VAL A 65 -1.79 9.06 1.26
CA VAL A 65 -1.71 7.60 1.15
C VAL A 65 -3.01 6.97 1.65
N LEU A 66 -3.63 6.13 0.81
CA LEU A 66 -4.71 5.23 1.22
C LEU A 66 -4.15 3.84 1.45
N ASN A 67 -4.26 3.33 2.67
CA ASN A 67 -3.83 1.96 3.00
C ASN A 67 -5.03 1.03 2.97
N LEU A 68 -5.03 0.07 2.04
CA LEU A 68 -6.04 -0.95 1.89
C LEU A 68 -5.49 -2.29 2.39
N GLY A 69 -6.22 -2.89 3.32
CA GLY A 69 -5.89 -4.19 3.88
C GLY A 69 -6.96 -4.61 4.89
N LEU A 70 -6.61 -5.56 5.75
CA LEU A 70 -7.54 -6.09 6.75
C LEU A 70 -7.78 -5.08 7.87
N PRO A 71 -9.03 -4.96 8.36
CA PRO A 71 -9.36 -4.12 9.50
C PRO A 71 -8.71 -4.68 10.78
N ASP A 72 -8.61 -3.84 11.81
CA ASP A 72 -8.12 -4.23 13.14
C ASP A 72 -9.20 -4.99 13.93
N LEU A 73 -9.63 -6.12 13.38
CA LEU A 73 -10.68 -7.00 13.89
C LEU A 73 -10.30 -8.45 13.57
N PHE A 74 -10.70 -9.38 14.43
CA PHE A 74 -10.57 -10.80 14.10
C PHE A 74 -11.45 -11.14 12.91
N VAL A 75 -10.81 -11.64 11.85
CA VAL A 75 -11.52 -12.20 10.69
C VAL A 75 -12.08 -13.56 11.08
N PRO A 76 -13.41 -13.77 11.06
CA PRO A 76 -14.01 -15.06 11.37
C PRO A 76 -13.64 -16.11 10.33
N GLN A 77 -13.78 -17.39 10.68
CA GLN A 77 -13.58 -18.47 9.71
C GLN A 77 -14.66 -18.39 8.62
N GLY A 78 -14.23 -18.38 7.36
CA GLY A 78 -15.07 -18.33 6.16
C GLY A 78 -14.24 -18.66 4.92
N GLY A 79 -14.88 -18.83 3.78
CA GLY A 79 -14.17 -18.93 2.50
C GLY A 79 -13.41 -17.64 2.18
N GLN A 80 -12.33 -17.71 1.41
CA GLN A 80 -11.54 -16.53 1.03
C GLN A 80 -12.34 -15.51 0.20
N GLU A 81 -13.42 -15.95 -0.47
CA GLU A 81 -14.37 -15.06 -1.16
C GLU A 81 -15.38 -14.37 -0.23
N GLU A 82 -15.52 -14.87 1.00
CA GLU A 82 -16.46 -14.36 2.01
C GLU A 82 -15.79 -13.36 2.99
N ILE A 83 -14.47 -13.18 2.86
CA ILE A 83 -13.60 -12.30 3.66
C ILE A 83 -13.19 -11.12 2.78
#